data_AF-A0ABC8UPW8-F1
#
_entry.id   AF-A0ABC8UPW8-F1
#
_cell.length_a   1.000
_cell.length_b   1.000
_cell.length_c   1.000
_cell.angle_alpha   90.00
_cell.angle_beta   90.00
_cell.angle_gamma   90.00
#
_symmetry.space_group_name_H-M   'P 1'
#
loop_
_entity.id
_entity.type
_entity.pdbx_description
1 polymer ?
#
loop_
_entity_poly.entity_id
_entity_poly.type
_entity_poly.pdbx_seq_one_letter_code
_entity_poly.pdbx_strand_id
1 'polypeptide(L)'
;MPAEERHRRAKSLLDISVFGTDEPMIVSYSLLLPSLKNRLQVEVRRKVLWDTNSWKLLLHRPSWKEGHKNIEFITHFAQFISETALPNSTSLADSLCKIIKMGFAFGFKEDEVDFLLVTENLELSIEDKKFLDSLFPPAKSPVPMQLQSYCLKAPCTPETS
;
A
#
# COMPACT_ATOMS: atom_id res chain seq x y z
N MET A 1 16.51 -9.24 10.80
CA MET A 1 15.35 -8.81 11.61
C MET A 1 14.79 -10.03 12.32
N PRO A 2 14.52 -10.01 13.64
CA PRO A 2 13.93 -11.14 14.37
C PRO A 2 12.54 -11.52 13.86
N ALA A 3 12.11 -12.77 14.08
CA ALA A 3 10.85 -13.29 13.55
C ALA A 3 9.63 -12.58 14.11
N GLU A 4 9.63 -12.26 15.40
CA GLU A 4 8.55 -11.54 16.06
C GLU A 4 8.35 -10.16 15.44
N GLU A 5 9.44 -9.47 15.10
CA GLU A 5 9.41 -8.17 14.44
C GLU A 5 8.87 -8.28 13.01
N ARG A 6 9.31 -9.30 12.25
CA ARG A 6 8.79 -9.57 10.89
C ARG A 6 7.30 -9.86 10.92
N HIS A 7 6.86 -10.76 11.80
CA HIS A 7 5.45 -11.13 11.96
C HIS A 7 4.59 -9.95 12.41
N ARG A 8 5.07 -9.13 13.35
CA ARG A 8 4.36 -7.92 13.79
C ARG A 8 4.13 -6.96 12.63
N ARG A 9 5.15 -6.75 11.79
CA ARG A 9 5.04 -5.88 10.61
C ARG A 9 4.10 -6.46 9.57
N ALA A 10 4.19 -7.76 9.30
CA ALA A 10 3.26 -8.44 8.42
C ALA A 10 1.80 -8.27 8.91
N LYS A 11 1.52 -8.44 10.21
CA LYS A 11 0.19 -8.15 10.78
C LYS A 11 -0.22 -6.70 10.59
N SER A 12 0.68 -5.75 10.84
CA SER A 12 0.35 -4.33 10.68
C SER A 12 -0.08 -3.98 9.26
N LEU A 13 0.44 -4.68 8.24
CA LEU A 13 0.00 -4.52 6.85
C LEU A 13 -1.43 -5.06 6.64
N LEU A 14 -1.81 -6.13 7.34
CA LEU A 14 -3.18 -6.69 7.28
C LEU A 14 -4.19 -5.82 8.03
N ASP A 15 -3.75 -5.14 9.08
CA ASP A 15 -4.59 -4.26 9.90
C ASP A 15 -4.74 -2.85 9.29
N ILE A 16 -4.21 -2.61 8.09
CA ILE A 16 -4.34 -1.32 7.40
C ILE A 16 -5.80 -1.03 7.08
N SER A 17 -6.27 0.15 7.47
CA SER A 17 -7.56 0.66 7.03
C SER A 17 -7.44 1.26 5.62
N VAL A 18 -8.12 0.65 4.65
CA VAL A 18 -8.12 1.10 3.25
C VAL A 18 -9.38 1.90 2.95
N PHE A 19 -9.24 3.13 2.46
CA PHE A 19 -10.34 4.01 2.10
C PHE A 19 -10.27 4.40 0.64
N GLY A 20 -11.39 4.29 -0.06
CA GLY A 20 -11.53 4.83 -1.41
C GLY A 20 -11.88 6.32 -1.41
N THR A 21 -11.37 7.06 -2.38
CA THR A 21 -11.83 8.42 -2.74
C THR A 21 -12.29 8.44 -4.20
N ASP A 22 -13.27 9.28 -4.54
CA ASP A 22 -13.70 9.44 -5.94
C ASP A 22 -12.81 10.41 -6.71
N GLU A 23 -12.19 11.36 -6.00
CA GLU A 23 -11.27 12.34 -6.56
C GLU A 23 -9.82 12.04 -6.14
N PRO A 24 -8.81 12.36 -6.97
CA PRO A 24 -7.41 12.29 -6.58
C PRO A 24 -7.11 13.26 -5.43
N MET A 25 -6.15 12.87 -4.58
CA MET A 25 -5.74 13.67 -3.43
C MET A 25 -4.73 14.73 -3.88
N ILE A 26 -4.82 15.94 -3.33
CA ILE A 26 -3.80 16.98 -3.51
C ILE A 26 -2.99 17.07 -2.22
N VAL A 27 -1.69 16.84 -2.31
CA VAL A 27 -0.75 16.98 -1.19
C VAL A 27 0.10 18.21 -1.43
N SER A 28 0.00 19.18 -0.53
CA SER A 28 0.81 20.40 -0.56
C SER A 28 2.02 20.24 0.37
N TYR A 29 3.21 20.25 -0.20
CA TYR A 29 4.47 20.26 0.53
C TYR A 29 4.96 21.70 0.65
N SER A 30 5.25 22.12 1.88
CA SER A 30 5.79 23.45 2.16
C SER A 30 7.17 23.30 2.80
N LEU A 31 8.21 23.77 2.12
CA LEU A 31 9.57 23.79 2.66
C LEU A 31 9.99 25.24 2.96
N LEU A 32 10.38 25.49 4.20
CA LEU A 32 10.99 26.76 4.60
C LEU A 32 12.50 26.61 4.50
N LEU A 33 13.11 27.31 3.54
CA LEU A 33 14.54 27.29 3.32
C LEU A 33 15.16 28.47 4.07
N PRO A 34 16.12 28.27 5.00
CA PRO A 34 16.72 29.37 5.78
C PRO A 34 17.33 30.49 4.93
N SER A 35 17.77 30.17 3.71
CA SER A 35 18.36 31.10 2.74
C SER A 35 17.32 31.90 1.93
N LEU A 36 16.06 31.48 1.94
CA LEU A 36 14.95 32.14 1.27
C LEU A 36 14.01 32.75 2.32
N LYS A 37 13.67 34.02 2.16
CA LYS A 37 12.63 34.66 3.01
C LYS A 37 11.22 34.08 2.77
N ASN A 38 11.04 33.27 1.72
CA ASN A 38 9.75 32.76 1.28
C ASN A 38 9.69 31.23 1.41
N ARG A 39 8.47 30.70 1.64
CA ARG A 39 8.20 29.26 1.62
C ARG A 39 8.15 28.75 0.19
N LEU A 40 8.85 27.67 -0.09
CA LEU A 40 8.66 26.88 -1.32
C LEU A 40 7.44 25.99 -1.12
N GLN A 41 6.40 26.19 -1.93
CA GLN A 41 5.22 25.32 -1.95
C GLN A 41 5.15 24.52 -3.23
N VAL A 42 4.89 23.22 -3.10
CA VAL A 42 4.69 22.29 -4.22
C VAL A 42 3.44 21.49 -3.94
N GLU A 43 2.51 21.51 -4.88
CA GLU A 43 1.32 20.66 -4.85
C GLU A 43 1.53 19.45 -5.76
N VAL A 44 1.28 18.27 -5.19
CA VAL A 44 1.39 17.00 -5.91
C VAL A 44 0.03 16.32 -5.86
N ARG A 45 -0.50 15.98 -7.03
CA ARG A 45 -1.67 15.11 -7.13
C ARG A 45 -1.22 13.67 -6.89
N ARG A 46 -1.89 12.97 -5.98
CA ARG A 46 -1.63 11.57 -5.64
C ARG A 46 -2.90 10.74 -5.82
N LYS A 47 -2.73 9.54 -6.36
CA LYS A 47 -3.78 8.51 -6.47
C LYS A 47 -3.72 7.47 -5.35
N VAL A 48 -2.58 7.39 -4.68
CA VAL A 48 -2.35 6.55 -3.50
C VAL A 48 -1.66 7.44 -2.48
N LEU A 49 -2.25 7.53 -1.30
CA LEU A 49 -1.68 8.29 -0.19
C LEU A 49 -1.70 7.40 1.04
N TRP A 50 -0.52 7.22 1.62
CA TRP A 50 -0.36 6.58 2.91
C TRP A 50 -0.26 7.65 3.99
N ASP A 51 -1.19 7.62 4.94
CA ASP A 51 -1.11 8.43 6.15
C ASP A 51 -0.51 7.59 7.28
N THR A 52 0.80 7.79 7.49
CA THR A 52 1.55 7.13 8.57
C THR A 52 1.02 7.47 9.96
N ASN A 53 0.36 8.62 10.14
CA ASN A 53 -0.12 9.04 11.46
C ASN A 53 -1.40 8.32 11.85
N SER A 54 -2.29 8.09 10.87
CA SER A 54 -3.56 7.42 11.11
C SER A 54 -3.59 5.95 10.71
N TRP A 55 -2.47 5.44 10.14
CA TRP A 55 -2.34 4.08 9.60
C TRP A 55 -3.41 3.76 8.55
N LYS A 56 -3.67 4.73 7.66
CA LYS A 56 -4.72 4.67 6.63
C LYS A 56 -4.14 4.74 5.24
N LEU A 57 -4.60 3.84 4.38
CA LEU A 57 -4.29 3.85 2.96
C LEU A 57 -5.47 4.46 2.21
N LEU A 58 -5.25 5.61 1.59
CA LEU A 58 -6.23 6.28 0.77
C LEU A 58 -5.96 5.95 -0.71
N LEU A 59 -6.98 5.46 -1.41
CA LEU A 59 -6.89 5.03 -2.80
C LEU A 59 -7.91 5.77 -3.67
N HIS A 60 -7.47 6.31 -4.79
CA HIS A 60 -8.37 6.82 -5.81
C HIS A 60 -9.13 5.66 -6.48
N ARG A 61 -10.43 5.54 -6.18
CA ARG A 61 -11.30 4.43 -6.60
C ARG A 61 -11.30 4.22 -8.12
N PRO A 62 -11.44 5.25 -8.97
CA PRO A 62 -11.37 5.06 -10.41
C PRO A 62 -10.05 4.44 -10.87
N SER A 63 -8.92 4.91 -10.33
CA SER A 63 -7.60 4.33 -10.64
C SER A 63 -7.46 2.87 -10.20
N TRP A 64 -8.04 2.52 -9.05
CA TRP A 64 -8.05 1.12 -8.58
C TRP A 64 -8.88 0.22 -9.51
N LYS A 65 -10.04 0.69 -9.98
CA LYS A 65 -10.90 -0.05 -10.92
C LYS A 65 -10.24 -0.24 -12.29
N GLU A 66 -9.41 0.71 -12.72
CA GLU A 66 -8.56 0.56 -13.91
C GLU A 66 -7.49 -0.52 -13.72
N GLY A 67 -7.17 -0.87 -12.47
CA GLY A 67 -6.28 -1.96 -12.09
C GLY A 67 -4.91 -1.81 -12.74
N HIS A 68 -4.54 -2.80 -13.56
CA HIS A 68 -3.27 -2.87 -14.27
C HIS A 68 -3.03 -1.75 -15.29
N LYS A 69 -4.06 -0.95 -15.63
CA LYS A 69 -3.95 0.12 -16.63
C LYS A 69 -3.42 1.44 -16.07
N ASN A 70 -3.45 1.62 -14.74
CA ASN A 70 -3.04 2.87 -14.12
C ASN A 70 -1.63 2.76 -13.53
N ILE A 71 -0.61 2.96 -14.38
CA ILE A 71 0.81 2.81 -14.01
C ILE A 71 1.20 3.70 -12.82
N GLU A 72 0.66 4.92 -12.76
CA GLU A 72 0.91 5.85 -11.66
C GLU A 72 0.39 5.28 -10.34
N PHE A 73 -0.83 4.74 -10.32
CA PHE A 73 -1.38 4.07 -9.15
C PHE A 73 -0.52 2.88 -8.72
N ILE A 74 -0.20 1.98 -9.66
CA ILE A 74 0.57 0.76 -9.41
C ILE A 74 1.95 1.11 -8.85
N THR A 75 2.60 2.15 -9.40
CA THR A 75 3.91 2.59 -8.95
C THR A 75 3.88 3.07 -7.50
N HIS A 76 2.95 3.94 -7.15
CA HIS A 76 2.84 4.45 -5.78
C HIS A 76 2.41 3.35 -4.80
N PHE A 77 1.50 2.46 -5.21
CA PHE A 77 1.05 1.34 -4.39
C PHE A 77 2.19 0.35 -4.11
N ALA A 78 2.93 -0.06 -5.14
CA ALA A 78 4.06 -0.97 -5.00
C ALA A 78 5.15 -0.39 -4.12
N GLN A 79 5.52 0.88 -4.35
CA GLN A 79 6.51 1.57 -3.53
C GLN A 79 6.11 1.59 -2.05
N PHE A 80 4.85 1.93 -1.77
CA PHE A 80 4.32 1.94 -0.41
C PHE A 80 4.44 0.58 0.30
N ILE A 81 3.97 -0.49 -0.35
CA ILE A 81 4.01 -1.84 0.25
C ILE A 81 5.46 -2.27 0.50
N SER A 82 6.35 -2.04 -0.48
CA SER A 82 7.74 -2.47 -0.37
C SER A 82 8.52 -1.72 0.70
N GLU A 83 8.36 -0.40 0.79
CA GLU A 83 8.99 0.41 1.84
C GLU A 83 8.46 0.03 3.23
N THR A 84 7.17 -0.30 3.34
CA THR A 84 6.56 -0.69 4.62
C THR A 84 7.00 -2.08 5.06
N ALA A 85 7.09 -3.04 4.14
CA ALA A 85 7.55 -4.39 4.42
C ALA A 85 9.06 -4.41 4.75
N LEU A 86 9.87 -3.63 4.03
CA LEU A 86 11.33 -3.69 4.04
C LEU A 86 12.01 -2.32 4.27
N PRO A 87 11.66 -1.54 5.31
CA PRO A 87 12.13 -0.16 5.47
C PRO A 87 13.63 -0.03 5.76
N ASN A 88 14.29 -1.14 6.13
CA ASN A 88 15.72 -1.16 6.45
C ASN A 88 16.59 -1.67 5.29
N SER A 89 15.99 -2.03 4.15
CA SER A 89 16.72 -2.59 3.02
C SER A 89 16.20 -2.03 1.70
N THR A 90 16.80 -0.93 1.26
CA THR A 90 16.42 -0.24 0.01
C THR A 90 16.51 -1.17 -1.20
N SER A 91 17.57 -1.98 -1.32
CA SER A 91 17.73 -2.89 -2.46
C SER A 91 16.66 -3.99 -2.51
N LEU A 92 16.30 -4.58 -1.36
CA LEU A 92 15.26 -5.59 -1.29
C LEU A 92 13.87 -4.96 -1.46
N ALA A 93 13.64 -3.76 -0.94
CA ALA A 93 12.42 -2.99 -1.17
C ALA A 93 12.24 -2.66 -2.67
N ASP A 94 13.30 -2.23 -3.36
CA ASP A 94 13.26 -1.97 -4.79
C ASP A 94 12.92 -3.23 -5.60
N SER A 95 13.44 -4.38 -5.18
CA SER A 95 13.20 -5.67 -5.82
C SER A 95 11.75 -6.12 -5.62
N LEU A 96 11.24 -6.03 -4.38
CA LEU A 96 9.83 -6.29 -4.07
C LEU A 96 8.90 -5.34 -4.82
N CYS A 97 9.29 -4.07 -4.96
CA CYS A 97 8.51 -3.06 -5.68
C CYS A 97 8.38 -3.45 -7.16
N LYS A 98 9.47 -3.89 -7.79
CA LYS A 98 9.43 -4.42 -9.17
C LYS A 98 8.52 -5.63 -9.29
N ILE A 99 8.62 -6.60 -8.38
CA ILE A 99 7.77 -7.81 -8.39
C ILE A 99 6.29 -7.42 -8.31
N ILE A 100 5.91 -6.53 -7.40
CA ILE A 100 4.51 -6.07 -7.27
C ILE A 100 4.05 -5.40 -8.58
N LYS A 101 4.85 -4.49 -9.15
CA LYS A 101 4.51 -3.80 -10.41
C LYS A 101 4.31 -4.79 -11.56
N MET A 102 5.20 -5.78 -11.69
CA MET A 102 5.11 -6.83 -12.70
C MET A 102 3.90 -7.74 -12.45
N GLY A 103 3.60 -8.08 -11.20
CA GLY A 103 2.41 -8.86 -10.85
C GLY A 103 1.12 -8.17 -11.27
N PHE A 104 1.01 -6.86 -11.10
CA PHE A 104 -0.11 -6.09 -11.64
C PHE A 104 -0.14 -6.09 -13.17
N ALA A 105 1.01 -5.98 -13.84
CA ALA A 105 1.08 -5.92 -15.31
C ALA A 105 0.79 -7.26 -15.99
N PHE A 106 1.26 -8.37 -15.41
CA PHE A 106 1.25 -9.69 -16.05
C PHE A 106 0.27 -10.68 -15.41
N GLY A 107 -0.27 -10.37 -14.22
CA GLY A 107 -1.23 -11.25 -13.55
C GLY A 107 -0.60 -12.55 -13.06
N PHE A 108 0.50 -12.44 -12.30
CA PHE A 108 1.25 -13.61 -11.83
C PHE A 108 0.42 -14.56 -10.98
N LYS A 109 0.69 -15.86 -11.15
CA LYS A 109 0.25 -16.93 -10.27
C LYS A 109 1.16 -17.04 -9.04
N GLU A 110 0.68 -17.74 -8.02
CA GLU A 110 1.42 -17.92 -6.75
C GLU A 110 2.80 -18.55 -6.96
N ASP A 111 2.91 -19.57 -7.81
CA ASP A 111 4.18 -20.24 -8.14
C ASP A 111 5.17 -19.33 -8.88
N GLU A 112 4.67 -18.41 -9.72
CA GLU A 112 5.49 -17.41 -10.41
C GLU A 112 6.01 -16.34 -9.43
N VAL A 113 5.19 -15.94 -8.46
CA VAL A 113 5.60 -15.02 -7.39
C VAL A 113 6.67 -15.68 -6.50
N ASP A 114 6.47 -16.93 -6.09
CA ASP A 114 7.44 -17.68 -5.29
C ASP A 114 8.80 -17.77 -6.00
N PHE A 115 8.80 -18.08 -7.30
CA PHE A 115 10.03 -18.12 -8.09
C PHE A 115 10.77 -16.77 -8.11
N LEU A 116 10.04 -15.67 -8.28
CA LEU A 116 10.63 -14.32 -8.29
C LEU A 116 11.17 -13.92 -6.91
N LEU A 117 10.45 -14.27 -5.84
CA LEU A 117 10.93 -14.01 -4.47
C LEU A 117 12.24 -14.74 -4.20
N VAL A 118 12.37 -16.00 -4.60
CA VAL A 118 13.65 -16.73 -4.49
C VAL A 118 14.75 -16.06 -5.30
N THR A 119 14.46 -15.72 -6.56
CA THR A 119 15.46 -15.14 -7.48
C THR A 119 15.97 -13.76 -7.02
N GLU A 120 15.09 -12.95 -6.40
CA GLU A 120 15.41 -11.63 -5.86
C GLU A 120 15.87 -11.68 -4.40
N ASN A 121 16.17 -12.87 -3.87
CA ASN A 121 16.68 -13.06 -2.51
C ASN A 121 15.72 -12.55 -1.41
N LEU A 122 14.41 -12.65 -1.69
CA LEU A 122 13.25 -12.31 -0.87
C LEU A 122 12.50 -13.58 -0.38
N GLU A 123 13.17 -14.74 -0.41
CA GLU A 123 12.59 -16.01 0.03
C GLU A 123 12.09 -15.92 1.49
N LEU A 124 10.91 -16.49 1.71
CA LEU A 124 10.33 -16.61 3.05
C LEU A 124 11.04 -17.70 3.84
N SER A 125 11.36 -17.42 5.11
CA SER A 125 11.82 -18.48 6.00
C SER A 125 10.70 -19.49 6.29
N ILE A 126 11.05 -20.71 6.68
CA ILE A 126 10.07 -21.75 7.09
C ILE A 126 9.15 -21.23 8.21
N GLU A 127 9.69 -20.41 9.11
CA GLU A 127 8.93 -19.79 10.19
C GLU A 127 7.91 -18.77 9.67
N ASP A 128 8.33 -17.87 8.77
CA ASP A 128 7.45 -16.87 8.18
C ASP A 128 6.35 -17.53 7.34
N LYS A 129 6.67 -18.61 6.62
CA LYS A 129 5.70 -19.40 5.84
C LYS A 129 4.62 -20.00 6.73
N LYS A 130 5.00 -20.68 7.83
CA LYS A 130 4.06 -21.22 8.82
C LYS A 130 3.18 -20.13 9.43
N PHE A 131 3.76 -18.97 9.70
CA PHE A 131 3.03 -17.83 10.21
C PHE A 131 1.98 -17.34 9.21
N LEU A 132 2.33 -17.16 7.93
CA LEU A 132 1.39 -16.77 6.89
C LEU A 132 0.31 -17.82 6.65
N ASP A 133 0.66 -19.11 6.61
CA ASP A 133 -0.29 -20.22 6.46
C ASP A 133 -1.34 -20.23 7.59
N SER A 134 -0.96 -19.78 8.80
CA SER A 134 -1.87 -19.66 9.94
C SER A 134 -2.88 -18.51 9.82
N LEU A 135 -2.52 -17.45 9.07
CA LEU A 135 -3.36 -16.27 8.83
C LEU A 135 -4.22 -16.41 7.58
N PHE A 136 -3.71 -17.13 6.58
CA PHE A 136 -4.34 -17.41 5.30
C PHE A 136 -4.49 -18.92 5.11
N PRO A 137 -5.33 -19.59 5.92
CA PRO A 137 -5.60 -20.99 5.69
C PRO A 137 -6.13 -21.18 4.26
N PRO A 138 -5.73 -22.24 3.54
CA PRO A 138 -6.09 -22.43 2.14
C PRO A 138 -7.62 -22.41 2.00
N ALA A 139 -8.13 -21.32 1.43
CA ALA A 139 -9.55 -21.12 1.24
C ALA A 139 -10.07 -22.03 0.12
N LYS A 140 -11.19 -22.70 0.37
CA LYS A 140 -12.06 -23.18 -0.71
C LYS A 140 -12.67 -21.93 -1.38
N SER A 141 -12.08 -21.50 -2.50
CA SER A 141 -12.45 -20.35 -3.37
C SER A 141 -12.04 -18.94 -2.89
N PRO A 142 -11.79 -17.99 -3.83
CA PRO A 142 -11.20 -16.69 -3.52
C PRO A 142 -12.28 -15.71 -3.04
N VAL A 143 -12.10 -15.17 -1.83
CA VAL A 143 -12.85 -14.00 -1.37
C VAL A 143 -12.21 -12.76 -1.99
N PRO A 144 -12.91 -11.95 -2.79
CA PRO A 144 -12.38 -10.70 -3.29
C PRO A 144 -12.19 -9.74 -2.12
N MET A 145 -11.06 -9.02 -2.11
CA MET A 145 -10.81 -7.91 -1.19
C MET A 145 -11.96 -6.89 -1.30
N GLN A 146 -12.92 -6.92 -0.36
CA GLN A 146 -14.04 -6.00 -0.36
C GLN A 146 -13.58 -4.65 0.16
N LEU A 147 -13.43 -3.69 -0.76
CA LEU A 147 -13.26 -2.28 -0.42
C LEU A 147 -14.56 -1.83 0.27
N GLN A 148 -14.57 -1.71 1.60
CA GLN A 148 -15.74 -1.23 2.33
C GLN A 148 -16.06 0.20 1.87
N SER A 149 -17.21 0.37 1.21
CA SER A 149 -17.71 1.69 0.83
C SER A 149 -18.24 2.40 2.07
N TYR A 150 -17.39 3.15 2.75
CA TYR A 150 -17.87 4.15 3.69
C TYR A 150 -18.37 5.35 2.88
N CYS A 151 -19.68 5.36 2.58
CA CYS A 151 -20.37 6.59 2.24
C CYS A 151 -20.26 7.52 3.45
N LEU A 152 -19.52 8.62 3.31
CA LEU A 152 -19.62 9.76 4.21
C LEU A 152 -21.08 10.23 4.21
N LYS A 153 -21.83 9.90 5.27
CA LYS A 153 -23.06 10.64 5.57
C LYS A 153 -22.61 12.06 5.95
N ALA A 154 -23.15 13.04 5.23
CA ALA A 154 -22.91 14.45 5.49
C ALA A 154 -23.24 14.78 6.97
N PRO A 155 -22.53 15.75 7.59
CA PRO A 155 -22.86 16.19 8.94
C PRO A 155 -24.27 16.77 8.96
N CYS A 156 -25.13 16.26 9.84
CA CYS A 156 -26.39 16.94 10.17
C CYS A 156 -26.06 18.33 10.69
N THR A 157 -26.55 19.36 10.01
CA THR A 157 -26.62 20.72 10.53
C THR A 157 -27.53 20.74 11.75
N PRO A 158 -27.18 21.49 12.81
CA PRO A 158 -28.05 21.64 13.97
C PRO A 158 -29.29 22.44 13.58
N GLU A 159 -30.47 21.95 13.96
CA GLU A 159 -31.69 22.74 13.89
C GLU A 159 -31.61 23.88 14.92
N THR A 160 -31.53 25.10 14.43
CA THR A 160 -31.89 26.31 15.15
C THR A 160 -33.39 26.54 14.95
N SER A 161 -34.19 26.33 16.00
CA SER A 161 -35.37 27.14 16.36
C SER A 161 -35.86 26.74 17.75
#